data_AF-A0A3B5RAK6-F1
#
_entry.id   AF-A0A3B5RAK6-F1
#
_cell.length_a   1.000
_cell.length_b   1.000
_cell.length_c   1.000
_cell.angle_alpha   90.00
_cell.angle_beta   90.00
_cell.angle_gamma   90.00
#
_symmetry.space_group_name_H-M   'P 1'
#
loop_
_entity.id
_entity.type
_entity.pdbx_description
1 polymer ?
#
loop_
_entity_poly.entity_id
_entity_poly.type
_entity_poly.pdbx_seq_one_letter_code
_entity_poly.pdbx_strand_id
1 'polypeptide(L)'
;MILICFSIVAPELLTGGVSVMAAGGLMTTSGAVAYDALGQRLRARHYGSFGNLTVAVDELMLYQQEVMYEINWSAQTCRKLPLDTYFIPMQVPEDASLLGQTILGSSSSWGMGLLTNTWVGQFPNNDSYLLTFTEIGCLPVTLTNYSPKIGWTTISTYNWVIGMSNPEDFFPPAFCYDAKMEKSAKPQTFFSAMESLAMMVQSMK
;
A
#
# COMPACT_ATOMS: atom_id res chain seq x y z
N MET A 1 12.90 -22.46 10.62
CA MET A 1 11.55 -22.91 10.28
C MET A 1 11.16 -22.15 9.02
N ILE A 2 11.01 -22.81 7.88
CA ILE A 2 10.61 -22.17 6.62
C ILE A 2 9.09 -21.98 6.72
N LEU A 3 8.62 -20.74 6.79
CA LEU A 3 7.18 -20.45 6.72
C LEU A 3 6.71 -20.67 5.27
N ILE A 4 6.14 -21.84 5.02
CA ILE A 4 5.31 -22.08 3.83
C ILE A 4 3.97 -21.36 4.06
N CYS A 5 3.45 -20.72 3.02
CA CYS A 5 2.26 -19.88 3.11
C CYS A 5 0.95 -20.68 3.29
N PHE A 6 0.77 -21.33 4.44
CA PHE A 6 -0.43 -22.11 4.79
C PHE A 6 -1.62 -21.23 5.21
N SER A 7 -1.34 -20.05 5.77
CA SER A 7 -2.28 -18.98 6.05
C SER A 7 -1.82 -17.83 5.17
N ILE A 8 -2.65 -17.38 4.22
CA ILE A 8 -2.21 -16.40 3.20
C ILE A 8 -2.20 -14.97 3.76
N VAL A 9 -1.62 -14.81 4.95
CA VAL A 9 -1.49 -13.56 5.69
C VAL A 9 -0.01 -13.22 5.76
N ALA A 10 0.33 -12.00 5.40
CA ALA A 10 1.70 -11.51 5.50
C ALA A 10 2.16 -11.42 6.97
N PRO A 11 3.48 -11.48 7.23
CA PRO A 11 4.03 -11.25 8.55
C PRO A 11 3.52 -9.96 9.19
N GLU A 12 3.36 -9.96 10.50
CA GLU A 12 2.65 -8.89 11.22
C GLU A 12 3.41 -7.56 11.21
N LEU A 13 4.73 -7.61 11.08
CA LEU A 13 5.61 -6.45 11.02
C LEU A 13 6.43 -6.52 9.75
N LEU A 14 6.31 -5.50 8.91
CA LEU A 14 7.05 -5.41 7.65
C LEU A 14 7.53 -3.98 7.41
N THR A 15 8.78 -3.85 6.97
CA THR A 15 9.31 -2.59 6.44
C THR A 15 9.97 -2.83 5.09
N GLY A 16 9.77 -1.95 4.12
CA GLY A 16 10.25 -2.19 2.77
C GLY A 16 10.09 -0.98 1.85
N GLY A 17 10.32 -1.23 0.57
CA GLY A 17 10.08 -0.28 -0.50
C GLY A 17 8.70 -0.49 -1.14
N VAL A 18 8.12 0.59 -1.64
CA VAL A 18 6.86 0.58 -2.38
C VAL A 18 7.00 1.44 -3.64
N SER A 19 6.41 0.96 -4.73
CA SER A 19 6.19 1.72 -5.95
C SER A 19 4.71 1.66 -6.28
N VAL A 20 4.13 2.81 -6.63
CA VAL A 20 2.71 2.92 -6.98
C VAL A 20 2.62 3.47 -8.38
N MET A 21 1.96 2.71 -9.25
CA MET A 21 1.52 3.16 -10.55
C MET A 21 0.01 3.40 -10.50
N ALA A 22 -0.44 4.60 -10.85
CA ALA A 22 -1.84 4.98 -10.78
C ALA A 22 -2.31 5.65 -12.08
N ALA A 23 -3.62 5.86 -12.19
CA ALA A 23 -4.26 6.54 -13.33
C ALA A 23 -3.87 5.92 -14.70
N GLY A 24 -3.80 4.58 -14.77
CA GLY A 24 -3.45 3.88 -16.01
C GLY A 24 -2.00 4.04 -16.44
N GLY A 25 -1.08 4.29 -15.51
CA GLY A 25 0.35 4.43 -15.78
C GLY A 25 0.86 5.86 -15.91
N LEU A 26 -0.03 6.84 -15.83
CA LEU A 26 0.33 8.24 -15.94
C LEU A 26 1.14 8.75 -14.75
N MET A 27 0.84 8.24 -13.55
CA MET A 27 1.58 8.57 -12.34
C MET A 27 2.33 7.35 -11.85
N THR A 28 3.62 7.54 -11.59
CA THR A 28 4.46 6.54 -10.94
C THR A 28 5.17 7.18 -9.77
N THR A 29 5.04 6.60 -8.59
CA THR A 29 5.74 7.00 -7.37
C THR A 29 6.56 5.85 -6.83
N SER A 30 7.58 6.15 -6.05
CA SER A 30 8.42 5.19 -5.36
C SER A 30 8.82 5.71 -3.99
N GLY A 31 9.07 4.81 -3.05
CA GLY A 31 9.56 5.17 -1.73
C GLY A 31 9.52 4.00 -0.76
N ALA A 32 9.09 4.26 0.47
CA ALA A 32 9.13 3.33 1.58
C ALA A 32 7.74 3.07 2.17
N VAL A 33 7.56 1.87 2.70
CA VAL A 33 6.36 1.45 3.41
C VAL A 33 6.74 0.79 4.75
N ALA A 34 5.98 1.11 5.78
CA ALA A 34 6.03 0.47 7.09
C ALA A 34 4.64 -0.06 7.43
N TYR A 35 4.55 -1.32 7.82
CA TYR A 35 3.32 -2.03 8.14
C TYR A 35 3.44 -2.71 9.50
N ASP A 36 2.44 -2.48 10.34
CA ASP A 36 2.31 -3.09 11.65
C ASP A 36 0.85 -3.52 11.88
N ALA A 37 0.61 -4.82 11.71
CA ALA A 37 -0.68 -5.45 11.91
C ALA A 37 -1.10 -5.50 13.38
N LEU A 38 -0.14 -5.60 14.31
CA LEU A 38 -0.41 -5.70 15.75
C LEU A 38 -0.93 -4.36 16.27
N GLY A 39 -0.28 -3.27 15.87
CA GLY A 39 -0.70 -1.90 16.16
C GLY A 39 -1.78 -1.36 15.23
N GLN A 40 -2.20 -2.14 14.22
CA GLN A 40 -3.13 -1.75 13.16
C GLN A 40 -2.78 -0.38 12.57
N ARG A 41 -1.58 -0.28 11.99
CA ARG A 41 -1.04 0.97 11.47
C ARG A 41 -0.16 0.75 10.25
N LEU A 42 -0.18 1.72 9.36
CA LEU A 42 0.53 1.69 8.10
C LEU A 42 1.04 3.08 7.78
N ARG A 43 2.27 3.18 7.26
CA ARG A 43 2.79 4.41 6.68
C ARG A 43 3.36 4.16 5.31
N ALA A 44 2.96 4.97 4.34
CA ALA A 44 3.54 4.98 3.01
C ALA A 44 4.14 6.37 2.74
N ARG A 45 5.43 6.39 2.44
CA ARG A 45 6.16 7.60 2.02
C ARG A 45 6.66 7.38 0.61
N HIS A 46 6.13 8.11 -0.35
CA HIS A 46 6.53 7.93 -1.73
C HIS A 46 6.51 9.25 -2.49
N TYR A 47 7.43 9.34 -3.45
CA TYR A 47 7.59 10.49 -4.30
C TYR A 47 7.53 10.04 -5.76
N GLY A 48 7.03 10.88 -6.63
CA GLY A 48 6.95 10.59 -8.05
C GLY A 48 6.79 11.84 -8.88
N SER A 49 6.61 11.60 -10.18
CA SER A 49 6.43 12.66 -11.16
C SER A 49 5.23 12.38 -12.03
N PHE A 50 4.50 13.43 -12.38
CA PHE A 50 3.44 13.43 -13.36
C PHE A 50 3.62 14.63 -14.31
N GLY A 51 4.11 14.37 -15.53
CA GLY A 51 4.52 15.44 -16.43
C GLY A 51 5.60 16.33 -15.79
N ASN A 52 5.31 17.62 -15.66
CA ASN A 52 6.20 18.60 -15.00
C ASN A 52 5.97 18.74 -13.49
N LEU A 53 5.03 17.98 -12.93
CA LEU A 53 4.69 18.04 -11.51
C LEU A 53 5.44 16.95 -10.76
N THR A 54 5.99 17.31 -9.60
CA THR A 54 6.49 16.36 -8.61
C THR A 54 5.44 16.18 -7.54
N VAL A 55 5.19 14.93 -7.16
CA VAL A 55 4.21 14.57 -6.13
C VAL A 55 4.97 13.89 -5.01
N ALA A 56 4.88 14.42 -3.80
CA ALA A 56 5.41 13.81 -2.60
C ALA A 56 4.25 13.52 -1.65
N VAL A 57 4.16 12.27 -1.23
CA VAL A 57 3.06 11.74 -0.43
C VAL A 57 3.66 11.08 0.80
N ASP A 58 3.15 11.46 1.96
CA ASP A 58 3.43 10.78 3.22
C ASP A 58 2.09 10.61 3.93
N GLU A 59 1.62 9.37 3.91
CA GLU A 59 0.36 8.95 4.48
C GLU A 59 0.63 8.06 5.68
N LEU A 60 0.19 8.51 6.86
CA LEU A 60 0.27 7.74 8.10
C LEU A 60 -1.15 7.39 8.57
N MET A 61 -1.50 6.12 8.51
CA MET A 61 -2.79 5.57 8.90
C MET A 61 -2.66 4.89 10.27
N LEU A 62 -3.47 5.36 11.23
CA LEU A 62 -3.50 4.88 12.61
C LEU A 62 -4.92 4.42 12.93
N TYR A 63 -5.24 3.14 12.65
CA TYR A 63 -6.61 2.63 12.71
C TYR A 63 -7.18 2.65 14.13
N GLN A 64 -6.38 2.30 15.14
CA GLN A 64 -6.80 2.36 16.55
C GLN A 64 -7.12 3.78 17.02
N GLN A 65 -6.61 4.79 16.34
CA GLN A 65 -6.86 6.20 16.64
C GLN A 65 -7.92 6.82 15.72
N GLU A 66 -8.39 6.07 14.71
CA GLU A 66 -9.36 6.52 13.71
C GLU A 66 -8.86 7.75 12.92
N VAL A 67 -7.54 7.84 12.72
CA VAL A 67 -6.91 8.99 12.09
C VAL A 67 -5.99 8.58 10.95
N MET A 68 -6.07 9.33 9.86
CA MET A 68 -5.06 9.38 8.81
C MET A 68 -4.41 10.76 8.78
N TYR A 69 -3.08 10.80 8.68
CA TYR A 69 -2.33 12.03 8.42
C TYR A 69 -1.84 12.03 6.97
N GLU A 70 -2.12 13.11 6.24
CA GLU A 70 -1.39 13.47 5.02
C GLU A 70 -0.36 14.54 5.38
N ILE A 71 0.93 14.26 5.18
CA ILE A 71 2.03 15.09 5.66
C ILE A 71 2.74 15.74 4.46
N ASN A 72 2.76 17.07 4.43
CA ASN A 72 3.56 17.83 3.48
C ASN A 72 4.85 18.31 4.15
N TRP A 73 5.95 17.61 3.87
CA TRP A 73 7.26 17.95 4.44
C TRP A 73 7.82 19.28 3.96
N SER A 74 7.57 19.65 2.70
CA SER A 74 8.08 20.91 2.13
C SER A 74 7.42 22.13 2.75
N ALA A 75 6.11 22.06 3.00
CA ALA A 75 5.35 23.12 3.62
C ALA A 75 5.31 23.03 5.16
N GLN A 76 5.77 21.91 5.73
CA GLN A 76 5.61 21.57 7.15
C GLN A 76 4.15 21.68 7.62
N THR A 77 3.22 21.22 6.79
CA THR A 77 1.79 21.20 7.08
C THR A 77 1.25 19.78 7.08
N CYS A 78 0.16 19.54 7.81
CA CYS A 78 -0.48 18.25 7.88
C CYS A 78 -1.99 18.39 7.79
N ARG A 79 -2.61 17.48 7.05
CA ARG A 79 -4.06 17.29 7.10
C ARG A 79 -4.34 16.09 7.98
N LYS A 80 -5.30 16.25 8.90
CA LYS A 80 -5.74 15.19 9.81
C LYS A 80 -7.15 14.79 9.40
N LEU A 81 -7.26 13.59 8.86
CA LEU A 81 -8.47 13.06 8.24
C LEU A 81 -9.06 11.92 9.09
N PRO A 82 -10.39 11.77 9.14
CA PRO A 82 -11.00 10.60 9.76
C PRO A 82 -10.61 9.35 8.96
N LEU A 83 -10.34 8.24 9.65
CA LEU A 83 -10.00 6.95 9.04
C LEU A 83 -11.04 5.90 9.44
N ASP A 84 -11.45 5.08 8.48
CA ASP A 84 -12.30 3.93 8.73
C ASP A 84 -11.55 2.90 9.61
N THR A 85 -12.19 2.47 10.68
CA THR A 85 -11.65 1.50 11.65
C THR A 85 -11.45 0.10 11.09
N TYR A 86 -12.02 -0.23 9.93
CA TYR A 86 -11.90 -1.57 9.35
C TYR A 86 -10.49 -1.82 8.80
N PHE A 87 -9.61 -2.32 9.67
CA PHE A 87 -8.26 -2.75 9.33
C PHE A 87 -8.29 -4.14 8.69
N ILE A 88 -7.86 -4.22 7.43
CA ILE A 88 -7.64 -5.49 6.74
C ILE A 88 -6.13 -5.73 6.70
N PRO A 89 -5.61 -6.81 7.30
CA PRO A 89 -4.20 -7.13 7.18
C PRO A 89 -3.83 -7.43 5.72
N MET A 90 -2.54 -7.33 5.39
CA MET A 90 -2.06 -7.73 4.07
C MET A 90 -2.23 -9.24 3.91
N GLN A 91 -3.31 -9.65 3.27
CA GLN A 91 -3.67 -11.05 3.09
C GLN A 91 -4.35 -11.28 1.74
N VAL A 92 -4.38 -12.53 1.30
CA VAL A 92 -5.27 -12.94 0.20
C VAL A 92 -6.67 -13.20 0.77
N PRO A 93 -7.71 -12.57 0.22
CA PRO A 93 -9.10 -12.84 0.62
C PRO A 93 -9.49 -14.30 0.46
N GLU A 94 -10.37 -14.80 1.34
CA GLU A 94 -10.79 -16.21 1.35
C GLU A 94 -11.56 -16.62 0.08
N ASP A 95 -12.22 -15.66 -0.58
CA ASP A 95 -12.97 -15.85 -1.81
C ASP A 95 -12.13 -15.66 -3.09
N ALA A 96 -10.83 -15.34 -2.95
CA ALA A 96 -9.93 -15.20 -4.08
C ALA A 96 -9.63 -16.57 -4.72
N SER A 97 -9.53 -16.59 -6.04
CA SER A 97 -9.18 -17.79 -6.81
C SER A 97 -7.70 -17.78 -7.20
N LEU A 98 -7.00 -18.91 -7.05
CA LEU A 98 -5.61 -19.04 -7.49
C LEU A 98 -5.56 -19.00 -9.02
N LEU A 99 -4.91 -17.98 -9.57
CA LEU A 99 -4.67 -17.85 -11.01
C LEU A 99 -3.52 -18.74 -11.46
N GLY A 100 -2.46 -18.81 -10.65
CA GLY A 100 -1.33 -19.69 -10.93
C GLY A 100 -0.09 -19.36 -10.11
N GLN A 101 0.88 -20.28 -10.18
CA GLN A 101 2.20 -20.13 -9.59
C GLN A 101 3.24 -19.84 -10.69
N THR A 102 4.11 -18.87 -10.45
CA THR A 102 5.14 -18.44 -11.41
C THR A 102 6.47 -18.16 -10.72
N ILE A 103 7.55 -18.19 -11.49
CA ILE A 103 8.88 -17.75 -11.04
C ILE A 103 9.13 -16.38 -11.66
N LEU A 104 9.19 -15.34 -10.83
CA LEU A 104 9.63 -14.01 -11.26
C LEU A 104 11.15 -14.01 -11.39
N GLY A 105 11.69 -13.55 -12.52
CA GLY A 105 13.12 -13.61 -12.81
C GLY A 105 13.47 -14.84 -13.67
N SER A 106 14.44 -15.64 -13.23
CA SER A 106 14.94 -16.80 -14.00
C SER A 106 14.85 -18.10 -13.19
N SER A 107 14.44 -19.17 -13.86
CA SER A 107 14.47 -20.55 -13.33
C SER A 107 15.78 -21.30 -13.60
N SER A 108 16.77 -20.65 -14.22
CA SER A 108 17.97 -21.34 -14.71
C SER A 108 18.97 -21.73 -13.62
N SER A 109 18.87 -21.16 -12.42
CA SER A 109 19.76 -21.43 -11.28
C SER A 109 19.11 -20.96 -9.98
N TRP A 110 19.59 -21.52 -8.86
CA TRP A 110 19.11 -21.19 -7.53
C TRP A 110 19.39 -19.72 -7.17
N GLY A 111 18.41 -19.06 -6.55
CA GLY A 111 18.50 -17.66 -6.14
C GLY A 111 18.29 -16.61 -7.25
N MET A 112 18.11 -17.02 -8.51
CA MET A 112 17.86 -16.09 -9.63
C MET A 112 16.37 -15.82 -9.89
N GLY A 113 15.49 -16.48 -9.13
CA GLY A 113 14.06 -16.35 -9.28
C GLY A 113 13.32 -16.37 -7.95
N LEU A 114 12.17 -15.71 -7.93
CA LEU A 114 11.27 -15.66 -6.78
C LEU A 114 10.00 -16.44 -7.12
N LEU A 115 9.73 -17.51 -6.36
CA LEU A 115 8.51 -18.30 -6.54
C LEU A 115 7.32 -17.56 -5.92
N THR A 116 6.29 -17.33 -6.72
CA THR A 116 5.12 -16.51 -6.35
C THR A 116 3.83 -17.16 -6.77
N ASN A 117 2.76 -16.91 -6.00
CA ASN A 117 1.39 -17.25 -6.37
C ASN A 117 0.61 -15.97 -6.67
N THR A 118 -0.13 -15.98 -7.77
CA THR A 118 -1.04 -14.92 -8.13
C THR A 118 -2.48 -15.37 -7.91
N TRP A 119 -3.25 -14.54 -7.24
CA TRP A 119 -4.66 -14.72 -6.92
C TRP A 119 -5.48 -13.63 -7.59
N VAL A 120 -6.70 -13.96 -8.00
CA VAL A 120 -7.63 -13.02 -8.62
C VAL A 120 -8.96 -13.03 -7.88
N GLY A 121 -9.59 -11.87 -7.79
CA GLY A 121 -10.91 -11.74 -7.21
C GLY A 121 -11.56 -10.40 -7.57
N GLN A 122 -12.66 -10.12 -6.88
CA GLN A 122 -13.40 -8.87 -7.03
C GLN A 122 -13.69 -8.28 -5.66
N PHE A 123 -13.54 -6.97 -5.55
CA PHE A 123 -14.00 -6.22 -4.39
C PHE A 123 -15.54 -6.14 -4.39
N PRO A 124 -16.19 -5.83 -3.25
CA PRO A 124 -17.65 -5.71 -3.17
C PRO A 124 -18.27 -4.67 -4.12
N ASN A 125 -17.46 -3.74 -4.62
CA ASN A 125 -17.86 -2.73 -5.61
C ASN A 125 -17.69 -3.21 -7.08
N ASN A 126 -17.42 -4.50 -7.30
CA ASN A 126 -17.12 -5.15 -8.58
C ASN A 126 -15.81 -4.74 -9.27
N ASP A 127 -14.94 -3.99 -8.59
CA ASP A 127 -13.58 -3.74 -9.10
C ASP A 127 -12.76 -5.03 -9.01
N SER A 128 -12.04 -5.38 -10.07
CA SER A 128 -11.22 -6.59 -10.08
C SER A 128 -9.85 -6.33 -9.47
N TYR A 129 -9.30 -7.35 -8.81
CA TYR A 129 -7.94 -7.30 -8.28
C TYR A 129 -7.15 -8.55 -8.63
N LEU A 130 -5.84 -8.37 -8.75
CA LEU A 130 -4.83 -9.41 -8.81
C LEU A 130 -3.83 -9.17 -7.67
N LEU A 131 -3.62 -10.20 -6.85
CA LEU A 131 -2.69 -10.19 -5.73
C LEU A 131 -1.59 -11.21 -5.99
N THR A 132 -0.33 -10.79 -5.98
CA THR A 132 0.81 -11.70 -6.08
C THR A 132 1.57 -11.70 -4.77
N PHE A 133 1.77 -12.89 -4.20
CA PHE A 133 2.50 -13.11 -2.96
C PHE A 133 3.63 -14.12 -3.20
N THR A 134 4.70 -14.03 -2.41
CA THR A 134 5.73 -15.06 -2.40
C THR A 134 5.19 -16.37 -1.84
N GLU A 135 5.57 -17.49 -2.46
CA GLU A 135 5.21 -18.83 -1.95
C GLU A 135 5.78 -19.05 -0.55
N ILE A 136 7.00 -18.55 -0.33
CA ILE A 136 7.71 -18.67 0.94
C ILE A 136 7.63 -17.32 1.66
N GLY A 137 7.15 -17.34 2.91
CA GLY A 137 7.08 -16.17 3.78
C GLY A 137 5.87 -15.26 3.59
N CYS A 138 4.95 -15.57 2.65
CA CYS A 138 3.73 -14.80 2.40
C CYS A 138 3.96 -13.29 2.22
N LEU A 139 5.03 -12.88 1.54
CA LEU A 139 5.33 -11.47 1.36
C LEU A 139 4.53 -10.95 0.16
N PRO A 140 3.82 -9.82 0.28
CA PRO A 140 3.15 -9.22 -0.87
C PRO A 140 4.21 -8.78 -1.88
N VAL A 141 3.96 -9.03 -3.15
CA VAL A 141 4.82 -8.62 -4.27
C VAL A 141 4.12 -7.52 -5.04
N THR A 142 2.91 -7.80 -5.52
CA THR A 142 2.08 -6.82 -6.23
C THR A 142 0.61 -6.92 -5.84
N LEU A 143 -0.04 -5.77 -5.78
CA LEU A 143 -1.50 -5.63 -5.86
C LEU A 143 -1.80 -4.81 -7.10
N THR A 144 -2.56 -5.36 -8.03
CA THR A 144 -3.09 -4.64 -9.18
C THR A 144 -4.59 -4.65 -9.08
N ASN A 145 -5.22 -3.48 -9.15
CA ASN A 145 -6.67 -3.37 -9.25
C ASN A 145 -7.06 -2.56 -10.48
N TYR A 146 -8.22 -2.91 -11.02
CA TYR A 146 -8.87 -2.16 -12.07
C TYR A 146 -10.21 -1.65 -11.58
N SER A 147 -10.39 -0.34 -11.67
CA SER A 147 -11.70 0.30 -11.52
C SER A 147 -12.02 1.10 -12.77
N PRO A 148 -13.27 1.05 -13.28
CA PRO A 148 -13.69 1.88 -14.41
C PRO A 148 -13.51 3.39 -14.16
N LYS A 149 -13.52 3.83 -12.90
CA LYS A 149 -13.40 5.25 -12.53
C LYS A 149 -11.97 5.77 -12.62
N ILE A 150 -11.02 5.03 -12.07
CA ILE A 150 -9.63 5.47 -11.92
C ILE A 150 -8.64 4.76 -12.86
N GLY A 151 -9.09 3.72 -13.56
CA GLY A 151 -8.26 2.87 -14.42
C GLY A 151 -7.48 1.84 -13.64
N TRP A 152 -6.34 1.40 -14.21
CA TRP A 152 -5.43 0.48 -13.55
C TRP A 152 -4.60 1.20 -12.49
N THR A 153 -4.53 0.58 -11.31
CA THR A 153 -3.58 0.93 -10.26
C THR A 153 -2.80 -0.31 -9.88
N THR A 154 -1.48 -0.18 -9.76
CA THR A 154 -0.58 -1.25 -9.37
C THR A 154 0.34 -0.76 -8.26
N ILE A 155 0.30 -1.46 -7.13
CA ILE A 155 1.22 -1.30 -6.02
C ILE A 155 2.22 -2.45 -6.12
N SER A 156 3.50 -2.14 -6.21
CA SER A 156 4.59 -3.10 -6.18
C SER A 156 5.42 -2.86 -4.93
N THR A 157 5.78 -3.93 -4.24
CA THR A 157 6.60 -3.85 -3.02
C THR A 157 7.87 -4.67 -3.17
N TYR A 158 8.94 -4.21 -2.54
CA TYR A 158 10.27 -4.76 -2.74
C TYR A 158 11.13 -4.51 -1.51
N ASN A 159 12.25 -5.23 -1.39
CA ASN A 159 13.19 -5.10 -0.27
C ASN A 159 12.52 -5.24 1.10
N TRP A 160 11.55 -6.14 1.22
CA TRP A 160 10.88 -6.43 2.48
C TRP A 160 11.88 -6.94 3.53
N VAL A 161 11.78 -6.35 4.71
CA VAL A 161 12.41 -6.80 5.95
C VAL A 161 11.28 -7.19 6.90
N ILE A 162 11.29 -8.44 7.35
CA ILE A 162 10.39 -8.91 8.39
C ILE A 162 10.82 -8.27 9.72
N GLY A 163 9.89 -7.58 10.35
CA GLY A 163 10.15 -6.74 11.51
C GLY A 163 10.08 -5.24 11.19
N MET A 164 10.33 -4.46 12.23
CA MET A 164 10.24 -3.01 12.20
C MET A 164 11.64 -2.41 12.22
N SER A 165 12.07 -1.84 11.10
CA SER A 165 13.39 -1.21 10.98
C SER A 165 13.48 0.10 11.78
N ASN A 166 12.39 0.86 11.87
CA ASN A 166 12.33 2.13 12.59
C ASN A 166 10.96 2.35 13.26
N PRO A 167 10.84 2.23 14.59
CA PRO A 167 9.59 2.48 15.31
C PRO A 167 9.05 3.92 15.17
N GLU A 168 9.93 4.89 14.93
CA GLU A 168 9.56 6.30 14.75
C GLU A 168 8.73 6.54 13.49
N ASP A 169 8.69 5.58 12.56
CA ASP A 169 7.88 5.67 11.35
C ASP A 169 6.38 5.79 11.67
N PHE A 170 5.91 5.37 12.85
CA PHE A 170 4.49 5.46 13.20
C PHE A 170 4.10 6.67 14.04
N PHE A 171 5.02 7.61 14.25
CA PHE A 171 4.73 8.87 14.93
C PHE A 171 4.66 10.02 13.91
N PRO A 172 3.62 10.88 14.00
CA PRO A 172 3.58 12.08 13.17
C PRO A 172 4.68 13.06 13.62
N PRO A 173 5.24 13.86 12.71
CA PRO A 173 6.22 14.88 13.07
C PRO A 173 5.59 15.96 13.94
N ALA A 174 6.42 16.66 14.73
CA ALA A 174 5.95 17.63 15.72
C ALA A 174 5.04 18.73 15.16
N PHE A 175 5.26 19.17 13.91
CA PHE A 175 4.42 20.17 13.25
C PHE A 175 2.98 19.67 12.94
N CYS A 176 2.70 18.38 13.07
CA CYS A 176 1.36 17.82 12.95
C CYS A 176 0.58 17.75 14.28
N TYR A 177 1.19 18.03 15.43
CA TYR A 177 0.53 17.80 16.74
C TYR A 177 -0.71 18.68 16.92
N ASP A 178 -0.69 19.91 16.41
CA ASP A 178 -1.81 20.85 16.47
C ASP A 178 -2.80 20.72 15.30
N ALA A 179 -2.58 19.75 14.40
CA ALA A 179 -3.46 19.54 13.25
C ALA A 179 -4.87 19.14 13.73
N LYS A 180 -5.87 19.94 13.33
CA LYS A 180 -7.27 19.70 13.67
C LYS A 180 -7.89 18.70 12.69
N MET A 181 -8.71 17.81 13.23
CA MET A 181 -9.45 16.84 12.42
C MET A 181 -10.41 17.54 11.47
N GLU A 182 -10.35 17.20 10.17
CA GLU A 182 -11.30 17.65 9.14
C GLU A 182 -12.62 16.85 9.25
N LYS A 183 -13.44 17.17 10.26
CA LYS A 183 -14.66 16.40 10.59
C LYS A 183 -15.69 16.27 9.47
N SER A 184 -15.69 17.16 8.49
CA SER A 184 -16.60 17.10 7.34
C SER A 184 -16.08 16.21 6.21
N ALA A 185 -14.82 15.76 6.26
CA ALA A 185 -14.27 14.84 5.27
C ALA A 185 -14.87 13.45 5.45
N LYS A 186 -14.98 12.70 4.35
CA LYS A 186 -15.35 11.29 4.40
C LYS A 186 -14.23 10.49 5.08
N PRO A 187 -14.54 9.49 5.92
CA PRO A 187 -13.55 8.56 6.43
C PRO A 187 -12.73 7.95 5.30
N GLN A 188 -11.41 8.01 5.44
CA GLN A 188 -10.49 7.43 4.50
C GLN A 188 -10.35 5.93 4.75
N THR A 189 -10.06 5.19 3.70
CA THR A 189 -9.63 3.80 3.72
C THR A 189 -8.27 3.72 3.05
N PHE A 190 -7.59 2.57 3.16
CA PHE A 190 -6.37 2.33 2.39
C PHE A 190 -6.61 2.55 0.89
N PHE A 191 -7.72 2.03 0.35
CA PHE A 191 -8.05 2.18 -1.05
C PHE A 191 -8.39 3.62 -1.44
N SER A 192 -9.13 4.37 -0.62
CA SER A 192 -9.47 5.76 -0.95
C SER A 192 -8.27 6.69 -0.89
N ALA A 193 -7.31 6.44 0.00
CA ALA A 193 -6.03 7.16 0.02
C ALA A 193 -5.27 6.94 -1.30
N MET A 194 -5.17 5.69 -1.74
CA MET A 194 -4.57 5.33 -3.02
C MET A 194 -5.33 5.92 -4.24
N GLU A 195 -6.66 5.93 -4.20
CA GLU A 195 -7.51 6.55 -5.23
C GLU A 195 -7.36 8.07 -5.27
N SER A 196 -7.19 8.73 -4.12
CA SER A 196 -6.98 10.17 -4.01
C SER A 196 -5.79 10.62 -4.86
N LEU A 197 -4.70 9.85 -4.80
CA LEU A 197 -3.51 10.08 -5.63
C LEU A 197 -3.82 9.96 -7.12
N ALA A 198 -4.58 8.94 -7.51
CA ALA A 198 -4.99 8.73 -8.90
C ALA A 198 -5.93 9.86 -9.41
N MET A 199 -6.85 10.33 -8.57
CA MET A 199 -7.80 11.39 -8.92
C MET A 199 -7.13 12.76 -9.04
N MET A 200 -6.14 13.06 -8.19
CA MET A 200 -5.36 14.31 -8.29
C MET A 200 -4.82 14.47 -9.73
N VAL A 201 -4.24 13.40 -10.27
CA VAL A 201 -3.69 13.34 -11.64
C VAL A 201 -4.74 13.58 -12.72
N GLN A 202 -5.93 12.98 -12.57
CA GLN A 202 -7.01 13.15 -13.55
C GLN A 202 -7.57 14.57 -13.56
N SER A 203 -7.63 15.24 -12.41
CA SER A 203 -8.12 16.62 -12.31
C SER A 203 -7.19 17.67 -12.94
N MET A 204 -5.94 17.30 -13.22
CA MET A 204 -4.92 18.16 -13.81
C MET A 204 -4.80 17.99 -15.34
N LYS A 205 -5.69 17.20 -15.95
CA LYS A 205 -5.87 17.13 -17.42
C LYS A 205 -6.84 18.21 -17.89
#